data_AF-A0A953PKF6-F1
#
_entry.id   AF-A0A953PKF6-F1
#
_cell.length_a   1.000
_cell.length_b   1.000
_cell.length_c   1.000
_cell.angle_alpha   90.00
_cell.angle_beta   90.00
_cell.angle_gamma   90.00
#
_symmetry.space_group_name_H-M   'P 1'
#
loop_
_entity.id
_entity.type
_entity.pdbx_description
1 polymer ?
#
loop_
_entity_poly.entity_id
_entity_poly.type
_entity_poly.pdbx_seq_one_letter_code
_entity_poly.pdbx_strand_id
1 'polypeptide(L)'
;MSASARRHLLVTAVSTLIALAFVEGVVLRGALGLRGLADLSIIQRDLEIGWSIAPNARTWHAALDFGLWVQTDALGLRAPIDERRAASQREGGQRILVLGDSFAFGWGVPDDRMFSSELERQLAARGHYTVRTAGVPGYSTDQEYLLWRRLATQLRPAQVVLLLHRSDPPANVQDAAVMGKFVYPKPRFQIVEGRLQLSGVPVPDKRALAPDSVFEPVKRLLRPFATYALVQSSLRSGVSLPWRASAPSPQQAPSPEAYEMTAALLGALDADVRAHGATFFVALIPTDAAMTETLARICRTLGIPFLDLQAAFNGQKDVLLVHDRHWNAKGHGIAARAVAPFVR
;
A
#
# COMPACT_ATOMS: atom_id res chain seq x y z
N MET A 1 -23.49 -16.19 49.03
CA MET A 1 -22.27 -16.90 48.55
C MET A 1 -21.34 -17.18 49.71
N SER A 2 -20.96 -18.44 49.93
CA SER A 2 -20.02 -18.82 50.99
C SER A 2 -18.58 -18.33 50.70
N ALA A 3 -17.74 -18.20 51.72
CA ALA A 3 -16.34 -17.81 51.57
C ALA A 3 -15.55 -18.79 50.67
N SER A 4 -15.88 -20.08 50.75
CA SER A 4 -15.33 -21.12 49.87
C SER A 4 -15.72 -20.89 48.39
N ALA A 5 -16.98 -20.58 48.11
CA ALA A 5 -17.43 -20.28 46.75
C ALA A 5 -16.73 -19.03 46.17
N ARG A 6 -16.50 -17.98 46.98
CA ARG A 6 -15.75 -16.79 46.55
C ARG A 6 -14.29 -17.13 46.21
N ARG A 7 -13.65 -17.97 47.02
CA ARG A 7 -12.26 -18.43 46.79
C ARG A 7 -12.15 -19.25 45.51
N HIS A 8 -13.08 -20.17 45.27
CA HIS A 8 -13.10 -20.98 44.04
C HIS A 8 -13.31 -20.12 42.80
N LEU A 9 -14.26 -19.17 42.82
CA LEU A 9 -14.47 -18.24 41.71
C LEU A 9 -13.22 -17.39 41.43
N LEU A 10 -12.54 -16.90 42.47
CA LEU A 10 -11.32 -16.13 42.31
C LEU A 10 -10.20 -16.97 41.67
N VAL A 11 -9.97 -18.19 42.16
CA VAL A 11 -8.94 -19.09 41.61
C VAL A 11 -9.23 -19.41 40.14
N THR A 12 -10.48 -19.71 39.79
CA THR A 12 -10.88 -19.95 38.40
C THR A 12 -10.66 -18.72 37.54
N ALA A 13 -11.13 -17.55 37.97
CA ALA A 13 -10.96 -16.31 37.22
C ALA A 13 -9.49 -15.97 36.97
N VAL A 14 -8.65 -16.07 38.01
CA VAL A 14 -7.19 -15.83 37.89
C VAL A 14 -6.55 -16.86 36.97
N SER A 15 -6.87 -18.15 37.11
CA SER A 15 -6.32 -19.21 36.25
C SER A 15 -6.71 -19.01 34.78
N THR A 16 -7.96 -18.62 34.51
CA THR A 16 -8.43 -18.30 33.16
C THR A 16 -7.68 -17.09 32.57
N LEU A 17 -7.50 -16.02 33.34
CA LEU A 17 -6.75 -14.84 32.89
C LEU A 17 -5.28 -15.18 32.56
N ILE A 18 -4.63 -16.00 33.39
CA ILE A 18 -3.26 -16.47 33.14
C ILE A 18 -3.21 -17.31 31.85
N ALA A 19 -4.14 -18.25 31.66
CA ALA A 19 -4.20 -19.06 30.45
C ALA A 19 -4.42 -18.20 29.19
N LEU A 20 -5.32 -17.21 29.25
CA LEU A 20 -5.57 -16.28 28.14
C LEU A 20 -4.33 -15.42 27.84
N ALA A 21 -3.65 -14.91 28.87
CA ALA A 21 -2.41 -14.15 28.70
C ALA A 21 -1.28 -15.02 28.10
N PHE A 22 -1.18 -16.29 28.50
CA PHE A 22 -0.22 -17.24 27.92
C PHE A 22 -0.52 -17.51 26.44
N VAL A 23 -1.78 -17.78 26.08
CA VAL A 23 -2.18 -17.99 24.69
C VAL A 23 -1.88 -16.75 23.85
N GLU A 24 -2.30 -15.56 24.29
CA GLU A 24 -2.07 -14.31 23.58
C GLU A 24 -0.57 -14.00 23.43
N GLY A 25 0.21 -14.09 24.50
CA GLY A 25 1.61 -13.69 24.54
C GLY A 25 2.57 -14.71 23.93
N VAL A 26 2.46 -15.97 24.33
CA VAL A 26 3.43 -17.01 23.95
C VAL A 26 3.01 -17.69 22.66
N VAL A 27 1.75 -18.09 22.53
CA VAL A 27 1.29 -18.86 21.36
C VAL A 27 1.04 -17.92 20.17
N LEU A 28 0.11 -16.99 20.30
CA LEU A 28 -0.32 -16.15 19.18
C LEU A 28 0.78 -15.16 18.77
N ARG A 29 1.33 -14.38 19.72
CA ARG A 29 2.34 -13.36 19.39
C ARG A 29 3.75 -13.90 19.26
N GLY A 30 4.13 -14.87 20.09
CA GLY A 30 5.47 -15.44 20.13
C GLY A 30 5.68 -16.48 19.04
N ALA A 31 4.96 -17.59 19.10
CA ALA A 31 5.15 -18.71 18.18
C ALA A 31 4.57 -18.46 16.78
N LEU A 32 3.38 -17.85 16.70
CA LEU A 32 2.70 -17.62 15.41
C LEU A 32 2.94 -16.23 14.82
N GLY A 33 3.56 -15.32 15.57
CA GLY A 33 3.86 -13.96 15.09
C GLY A 33 2.63 -13.06 14.89
N LEU A 34 1.43 -13.51 15.26
CA LEU A 34 0.18 -12.78 15.06
C LEU A 34 0.18 -11.47 15.86
N ARG A 35 -0.53 -10.47 15.32
CA ARG A 35 -0.67 -9.15 15.93
C ARG A 35 -2.13 -8.72 15.99
N GLY A 36 -2.39 -7.71 16.81
CA GLY A 36 -3.68 -7.02 16.84
C GLY A 36 -3.91 -6.17 15.59
N LEU A 37 -5.02 -5.45 15.58
CA LEU A 37 -5.39 -4.52 14.52
C LEU A 37 -5.11 -3.08 14.94
N ALA A 38 -4.39 -2.33 14.10
CA ALA A 38 -4.21 -0.89 14.24
C ALA A 38 -4.24 -0.23 12.86
N ASP A 39 -5.28 0.56 12.62
CA ASP A 39 -5.47 1.29 11.36
C ASP A 39 -4.33 2.31 11.17
N LEU A 40 -3.97 2.59 9.90
CA LEU A 40 -3.00 3.63 9.58
C LEU A 40 -3.61 5.01 9.86
N SER A 41 -3.43 5.50 11.09
CA SER A 41 -4.09 6.71 11.63
C SER A 41 -3.50 8.05 11.13
N ILE A 42 -2.72 8.00 10.05
CA ILE A 42 -2.02 9.15 9.47
C ILE A 42 -2.57 9.55 8.08
N ILE A 43 -3.66 8.93 7.62
CA ILE A 43 -4.34 9.36 6.39
C ILE A 43 -5.21 10.59 6.69
N GLN A 44 -4.89 11.70 6.05
CA GLN A 44 -5.58 12.98 6.18
C GLN A 44 -6.21 13.43 4.86
N ARG A 45 -7.20 14.33 4.93
CA ARG A 45 -7.84 14.90 3.74
C ARG A 45 -6.86 15.75 2.95
N ASP A 46 -6.91 15.62 1.63
CA ASP A 46 -6.19 16.48 0.69
C ASP A 46 -7.18 17.12 -0.27
N LEU A 47 -7.21 18.45 -0.33
CA LEU A 47 -8.22 19.16 -1.12
C LEU A 47 -8.03 19.00 -2.63
N GLU A 48 -6.85 18.59 -3.10
CA GLU A 48 -6.55 18.50 -4.53
C GLU A 48 -6.46 17.05 -5.00
N ILE A 49 -5.90 16.15 -4.18
CA ILE A 49 -5.64 14.75 -4.54
C ILE A 49 -6.64 13.78 -3.87
N GLY A 50 -7.36 14.24 -2.85
CA GLY A 50 -8.37 13.49 -2.10
C GLY A 50 -7.90 13.12 -0.69
N TRP A 51 -6.83 12.35 -0.57
CA TRP A 51 -6.17 12.09 0.70
C TRP A 51 -4.66 12.07 0.56
N SER A 52 -3.95 12.36 1.63
CA SER A 52 -2.49 12.28 1.73
C SER A 52 -2.10 11.66 3.06
N ILE A 53 -0.81 11.36 3.22
CA ILE A 53 -0.25 10.90 4.49
C ILE A 53 0.28 12.10 5.27
N ALA A 54 -0.05 12.17 6.56
CA ALA A 54 0.36 13.25 7.44
C ALA A 54 1.90 13.37 7.47
N PRO A 55 2.45 14.59 7.36
CA PRO A 55 3.88 14.83 7.41
C PRO A 55 4.42 14.66 8.83
N ASN A 56 5.70 14.28 8.96
CA ASN A 56 6.41 14.12 10.23
C ASN A 56 5.66 13.25 11.26
N ALA A 57 4.94 12.25 10.78
CA ALA A 57 4.11 11.41 11.63
C ALA A 57 4.84 10.12 11.97
N ARG A 58 4.58 9.60 13.18
CA ARG A 58 4.97 8.25 13.58
C ARG A 58 3.78 7.53 14.16
N THR A 59 3.40 6.41 13.57
CA THR A 59 2.22 5.64 13.99
C THR A 59 2.48 4.15 14.02
N TRP A 60 1.81 3.46 14.93
CA TRP A 60 1.80 2.00 14.97
C TRP A 60 0.70 1.50 14.03
N HIS A 61 1.09 0.69 13.04
CA HIS A 61 0.18 0.07 12.09
C HIS A 61 0.28 -1.45 12.21
N ALA A 62 -0.87 -2.11 12.31
CA ALA A 62 -0.91 -3.55 12.49
C ALA A 62 -2.12 -4.19 11.83
N ALA A 63 -1.90 -5.38 11.29
CA ALA A 63 -2.89 -6.33 10.85
C ALA A 63 -2.54 -7.71 11.41
N LEU A 64 -3.32 -8.74 11.11
CA LEU A 64 -3.05 -10.07 11.65
C LEU A 64 -1.64 -10.60 11.26
N ASP A 65 -1.18 -10.27 10.05
CA ASP A 65 0.12 -10.69 9.52
C ASP A 65 1.32 -9.87 10.03
N PHE A 66 1.11 -8.65 10.53
CA PHE A 66 2.21 -7.73 10.82
C PHE A 66 1.87 -6.70 11.89
N GLY A 67 2.90 -6.16 12.52
CA GLY A 67 2.79 -4.98 13.38
C GLY A 67 4.10 -4.23 13.34
N LEU A 68 4.07 -2.98 12.90
CA LEU A 68 5.26 -2.17 12.69
C LEU A 68 5.00 -0.69 12.91
N TRP A 69 6.07 0.04 13.21
CA TRP A 69 6.05 1.50 13.20
C TRP A 69 6.18 1.99 11.76
N VAL A 70 5.35 2.96 11.39
CA VAL A 70 5.47 3.74 10.17
C VAL A 70 5.91 5.14 10.55
N GLN A 71 6.91 5.66 9.83
CA GLN A 71 7.38 7.03 9.95
C GLN A 71 7.29 7.72 8.59
N THR A 72 6.89 8.99 8.59
CA THR A 72 6.88 9.85 7.41
C THR A 72 7.75 11.08 7.59
N ASP A 73 8.29 11.58 6.49
CA ASP A 73 9.04 12.83 6.46
C ASP A 73 8.13 14.06 6.30
N ALA A 74 8.75 15.24 6.15
CA ALA A 74 8.04 16.52 6.01
C ALA A 74 7.17 16.63 4.74
N LEU A 75 7.37 15.74 3.75
CA LEU A 75 6.53 15.67 2.54
C LEU A 75 5.41 14.63 2.69
N GLY A 76 5.29 13.97 3.85
CA GLY A 76 4.35 12.87 4.05
C GLY A 76 4.79 11.57 3.39
N LEU A 77 6.02 11.49 2.85
CA LEU A 77 6.53 10.27 2.24
C LEU A 77 7.04 9.34 3.33
N ARG A 78 6.85 8.03 3.14
CA ARG A 78 7.34 7.04 4.10
C ARG A 78 8.87 7.07 4.13
N ALA A 79 9.43 7.28 5.31
CA ALA A 79 10.85 7.49 5.53
C ALA A 79 11.44 6.42 6.46
N PRO A 80 12.76 6.16 6.39
CA PRO A 80 13.42 5.27 7.31
C PRO A 80 13.25 5.71 8.77
N ILE A 81 13.10 4.75 9.67
CA ILE A 81 13.11 5.02 11.12
C ILE A 81 14.54 5.18 11.62
N ASP A 82 15.48 4.42 11.05
CA ASP A 82 16.90 4.53 11.36
C ASP A 82 17.48 5.86 10.85
N GLU A 83 18.08 6.64 11.75
CA GLU A 83 18.59 7.97 11.44
C GLU A 83 19.77 7.96 10.46
N ARG A 84 20.59 6.90 10.46
CA ARG A 84 21.72 6.80 9.51
C ARG A 84 21.20 6.59 8.10
N ARG A 85 20.19 5.73 7.93
CA ARG A 85 19.50 5.57 6.64
C ARG A 85 18.76 6.85 6.22
N ALA A 86 18.11 7.52 7.16
CA ALA A 86 17.47 8.79 6.88
C ALA A 86 18.50 9.88 6.49
N ALA A 87 19.72 9.83 7.02
CA ALA A 87 20.83 10.71 6.64
C ALA A 87 21.39 10.34 5.27
N SER A 88 21.62 9.06 4.97
CA SER A 88 22.13 8.64 3.65
C SER A 88 21.18 9.03 2.52
N GLN A 89 19.86 8.96 2.73
CA GLN A 89 18.87 9.46 1.77
C GLN A 89 18.92 10.99 1.54
N ARG A 90 19.56 11.75 2.43
CA ARG A 90 19.79 13.20 2.29
C ARG A 90 21.13 13.52 1.61
N GLU A 91 22.10 12.60 1.65
CA GLU A 91 23.49 12.81 1.23
C GLU A 91 23.74 12.78 -0.29
N GLY A 92 22.70 12.90 -1.11
CA GLY A 92 22.81 13.03 -2.56
C GLY A 92 22.89 11.69 -3.28
N GLY A 93 23.31 11.69 -4.55
CA GLY A 93 23.27 10.52 -5.44
C GLY A 93 22.19 10.60 -6.51
N GLN A 94 22.11 9.58 -7.37
CA GLN A 94 21.06 9.48 -8.37
C GLN A 94 19.72 9.20 -7.68
N ARG A 95 18.83 10.18 -7.71
CA ARG A 95 17.52 10.12 -7.04
C ARG A 95 16.50 9.40 -7.92
N ILE A 96 15.92 8.34 -7.38
CA ILE A 96 14.84 7.59 -7.99
C ILE A 96 13.57 7.84 -7.18
N LEU A 97 12.49 8.18 -7.86
CA LEU A 97 11.17 8.27 -7.25
C LEU A 97 10.32 7.07 -7.68
N VAL A 98 9.74 6.39 -6.70
CA VAL A 98 8.78 5.31 -6.94
C VAL A 98 7.38 5.86 -6.68
N LEU A 99 6.55 5.93 -7.72
CA LEU A 99 5.12 6.22 -7.62
C LEU A 99 4.34 4.91 -7.51
N GLY A 100 3.23 4.92 -6.79
CA GLY A 100 2.33 3.77 -6.72
C GLY A 100 1.35 3.86 -5.55
N ASP A 101 0.77 2.69 -5.25
CA ASP A 101 -0.22 2.50 -4.20
C ASP A 101 0.40 1.95 -2.89
N SER A 102 -0.32 1.06 -2.20
CA SER A 102 0.13 0.34 -1.01
C SER A 102 1.37 -0.55 -1.25
N PHE A 103 1.60 -1.03 -2.48
CA PHE A 103 2.81 -1.78 -2.83
C PHE A 103 4.03 -0.88 -2.92
N ALA A 104 3.91 0.33 -3.45
CA ALA A 104 4.99 1.31 -3.38
C ALA A 104 5.21 1.78 -1.93
N PHE A 105 4.13 1.93 -1.14
CA PHE A 105 4.20 2.35 0.26
C PHE A 105 4.91 1.32 1.17
N GLY A 106 4.99 0.04 0.75
CA GLY A 106 5.51 -1.04 1.57
C GLY A 106 4.54 -1.51 2.66
N TRP A 107 3.24 -1.57 2.33
CA TRP A 107 2.19 -1.95 3.28
C TRP A 107 2.52 -3.26 4.01
N GLY A 108 2.54 -3.20 5.34
CA GLY A 108 2.86 -4.36 6.18
C GLY A 108 4.31 -4.83 6.19
N VAL A 109 5.23 -4.10 5.56
CA VAL A 109 6.65 -4.44 5.46
C VAL A 109 7.52 -3.41 6.18
N PRO A 110 8.52 -3.82 6.98
CA PRO A 110 9.49 -2.91 7.60
C PRO A 110 10.17 -1.98 6.59
N ASP A 111 10.52 -0.76 7.00
CA ASP A 111 11.06 0.28 6.15
C ASP A 111 12.39 -0.11 5.48
N ASP A 112 13.16 -1.03 6.04
CA ASP A 112 14.40 -1.58 5.47
C ASP A 112 14.20 -2.72 4.48
N ARG A 113 12.97 -3.25 4.36
CA ARG A 113 12.61 -4.36 3.47
C ARG A 113 11.56 -4.01 2.40
N MET A 114 11.16 -2.75 2.30
CA MET A 114 10.26 -2.26 1.25
C MET A 114 10.92 -2.27 -0.12
N PHE A 115 10.12 -2.21 -1.19
CA PHE A 115 10.62 -2.20 -2.57
C PHE A 115 11.72 -1.15 -2.80
N SER A 116 11.53 0.07 -2.30
CA SER A 116 12.52 1.15 -2.43
C SER A 116 13.85 0.81 -1.76
N SER A 117 13.80 0.30 -0.53
CA SER A 117 14.99 -0.11 0.24
C SER A 117 15.69 -1.32 -0.37
N GLU A 118 14.93 -2.29 -0.85
CA GLU A 118 15.49 -3.44 -1.55
C GLU A 118 16.15 -2.99 -2.87
N LEU A 119 15.53 -2.05 -3.62
CA LEU A 119 16.06 -1.51 -4.87
C LEU A 119 17.35 -0.73 -4.65
N GLU A 120 17.37 0.16 -3.65
CA GLU A 120 18.57 0.90 -3.25
C GLU A 120 19.74 -0.06 -2.95
N ARG A 121 19.48 -1.16 -2.23
CA ARG A 121 20.50 -2.20 -1.98
C ARG A 121 20.97 -2.90 -3.25
N GLN A 122 20.08 -3.22 -4.19
CA GLN A 122 20.48 -3.84 -5.46
C GLN A 122 21.37 -2.92 -6.31
N LEU A 123 21.20 -1.60 -6.15
CA LEU A 123 21.94 -0.60 -6.91
C LEU A 123 23.26 -0.17 -6.24
N ALA A 124 23.50 -0.57 -4.99
CA ALA A 124 24.67 -0.15 -4.22
C ALA A 124 26.01 -0.46 -4.90
N ALA A 125 26.11 -1.58 -5.63
CA ALA A 125 27.31 -1.95 -6.40
C ALA A 125 27.50 -1.12 -7.69
N ARG A 126 26.45 -0.43 -8.15
CA ARG A 126 26.45 0.38 -9.38
C ARG A 126 26.74 1.86 -9.12
N GLY A 127 26.57 2.32 -7.88
CA GLY A 127 26.82 3.70 -7.50
C GLY A 127 25.99 4.13 -6.30
N HIS A 128 26.02 5.43 -6.01
CA HIS A 128 25.21 6.01 -4.95
C HIS A 128 23.83 6.41 -5.49
N TYR A 129 22.83 5.60 -5.13
CA TYR A 129 21.43 5.84 -5.45
C TYR A 129 20.65 6.15 -4.17
N THR A 130 19.67 7.04 -4.29
CA THR A 130 18.65 7.27 -3.25
C THR A 130 17.29 6.94 -3.83
N VAL A 131 16.59 5.98 -3.23
CA VAL A 131 15.26 5.57 -3.71
C VAL A 131 14.19 6.05 -2.72
N ARG A 132 13.39 7.04 -3.13
CA ARG A 132 12.26 7.53 -2.34
C ARG A 132 10.95 6.95 -2.86
N THR A 133 10.09 6.55 -1.93
CA THR A 133 8.73 6.10 -2.27
C THR A 133 7.73 7.21 -2.07
N ALA A 134 6.95 7.48 -3.11
CA ALA A 134 5.72 8.24 -3.11
C ALA A 134 4.52 7.30 -3.31
N GLY A 135 4.57 6.15 -2.64
CA GLY A 135 3.44 5.23 -2.53
C GLY A 135 2.41 5.74 -1.54
N VAL A 136 1.13 5.77 -1.91
CA VAL A 136 0.03 6.11 -1.01
C VAL A 136 -1.06 5.04 -1.11
N PRO A 137 -1.45 4.39 0.00
CA PRO A 137 -2.48 3.35 -0.04
C PRO A 137 -3.78 3.84 -0.69
N GLY A 138 -4.28 3.02 -1.62
CA GLY A 138 -5.53 3.27 -2.35
C GLY A 138 -5.42 4.20 -3.56
N TYR A 139 -4.23 4.73 -3.86
CA TYR A 139 -4.03 5.52 -5.07
C TYR A 139 -4.14 4.67 -6.34
N SER A 140 -4.42 5.37 -7.43
CA SER A 140 -4.30 4.88 -8.80
C SER A 140 -3.53 5.91 -9.64
N THR A 141 -3.26 5.60 -10.91
CA THR A 141 -2.43 6.40 -11.82
C THR A 141 -2.82 7.88 -11.89
N ASP A 142 -4.10 8.22 -11.75
CA ASP A 142 -4.57 9.60 -11.66
C ASP A 142 -4.03 10.36 -10.45
N GLN A 143 -4.14 9.80 -9.25
CA GLN A 143 -3.63 10.41 -8.02
C GLN A 143 -2.10 10.39 -7.98
N GLU A 144 -1.47 9.35 -8.53
CA GLU A 144 -0.01 9.26 -8.65
C GLU A 144 0.55 10.35 -9.58
N TYR A 145 -0.15 10.66 -10.68
CA TYR A 145 0.21 11.77 -11.57
C TYR A 145 0.06 13.13 -10.86
N LEU A 146 -1.01 13.34 -10.10
CA LEU A 146 -1.16 14.56 -9.29
C LEU A 146 -0.07 14.68 -8.22
N LEU A 147 0.28 13.57 -7.57
CA LEU A 147 1.34 13.53 -6.56
C LEU A 147 2.72 13.80 -7.18
N TRP A 148 2.99 13.26 -8.37
CA TRP A 148 4.17 13.60 -9.17
C TRP A 148 4.27 15.11 -9.38
N ARG A 149 3.21 15.77 -9.88
CA ARG A 149 3.20 17.21 -10.15
C ARG A 149 3.49 18.04 -8.91
N ARG A 150 3.09 17.58 -7.72
CA ARG A 150 3.38 18.23 -6.43
C ARG A 150 4.84 18.04 -5.98
N LEU A 151 5.44 16.88 -6.28
CA LEU A 151 6.74 16.48 -5.75
C LEU A 151 7.92 16.75 -6.70
N ALA A 152 7.70 16.84 -8.01
CA ALA A 152 8.73 16.86 -9.04
C ALA A 152 9.85 17.90 -8.76
N THR A 153 9.48 19.15 -8.51
CA THR A 153 10.42 20.25 -8.23
C THR A 153 11.13 20.11 -6.89
N GLN A 154 10.48 19.53 -5.89
CA GLN A 154 11.04 19.36 -4.55
C GLN A 154 12.06 18.22 -4.50
N LEU A 155 11.75 17.12 -5.19
CA LEU A 155 12.56 15.90 -5.18
C LEU A 155 13.62 15.87 -6.27
N ARG A 156 13.36 16.51 -7.42
CA ARG A 156 14.22 16.50 -8.62
C ARG A 156 14.84 15.11 -8.86
N PRO A 157 14.01 14.05 -9.05
CA PRO A 157 14.52 12.73 -9.35
C PRO A 157 15.15 12.71 -10.74
N ALA A 158 16.15 11.87 -10.94
CA ALA A 158 16.72 11.59 -12.26
C ALA A 158 15.92 10.51 -13.02
N GLN A 159 15.18 9.69 -12.27
CA GLN A 159 14.33 8.64 -12.82
C GLN A 159 13.09 8.41 -11.96
N VAL A 160 11.98 8.10 -12.61
CA VAL A 160 10.69 7.80 -12.00
C VAL A 160 10.25 6.40 -12.41
N VAL A 161 9.85 5.60 -11.45
CA VAL A 161 9.24 4.28 -11.65
C VAL A 161 7.81 4.35 -11.20
N LEU A 162 6.87 3.97 -12.06
CA LEU A 162 5.50 3.73 -11.64
C LEU A 162 5.30 2.23 -11.38
N LEU A 163 4.99 1.86 -10.13
CA LEU A 163 4.46 0.54 -9.81
C LEU A 163 2.96 0.51 -10.09
N LEU A 164 2.59 0.17 -11.32
CA LEU A 164 1.19 0.15 -11.75
C LEU A 164 0.51 -1.12 -11.25
N HIS A 165 -0.64 -0.95 -10.58
CA HIS A 165 -1.41 -2.07 -10.06
C HIS A 165 -2.66 -2.34 -10.92
N ARG A 166 -3.18 -3.57 -10.84
CA ARG A 166 -4.36 -3.99 -11.61
C ARG A 166 -5.64 -3.21 -11.28
N SER A 167 -5.67 -2.55 -10.11
CA SER A 167 -6.79 -1.70 -9.71
C SER A 167 -6.79 -0.34 -10.40
N ASP A 168 -5.67 0.07 -11.00
CA ASP A 168 -5.52 1.45 -11.44
C ASP A 168 -6.44 1.77 -12.62
N PRO A 169 -6.50 0.96 -13.71
CA PRO A 169 -7.37 1.30 -14.82
C PRO A 169 -8.83 1.54 -14.43
N PRO A 170 -9.51 0.62 -13.70
CA PRO A 170 -10.89 0.88 -13.29
C PRO A 170 -11.01 2.00 -12.25
N ALA A 171 -10.00 2.26 -11.42
CA ALA A 171 -10.02 3.34 -10.44
C ALA A 171 -9.80 4.73 -11.05
N ASN A 172 -9.09 4.83 -12.19
CA ASN A 172 -8.82 6.09 -12.90
C ASN A 172 -10.10 6.80 -13.41
N VAL A 173 -11.23 6.08 -13.48
CA VAL A 173 -12.53 6.61 -13.90
C VAL A 173 -13.54 6.73 -12.75
N GLN A 174 -13.11 6.51 -11.51
CA GLN A 174 -13.94 6.63 -10.30
C GLN A 174 -13.67 7.97 -9.60
N ASP A 175 -14.63 8.42 -8.80
CA ASP A 175 -14.56 9.63 -7.97
C ASP A 175 -14.35 9.35 -6.48
N ALA A 176 -14.19 8.08 -6.11
CA ALA A 176 -13.92 7.65 -4.75
C ALA A 176 -13.24 6.28 -4.69
N ALA A 177 -12.53 6.02 -3.59
CA ALA A 177 -12.02 4.71 -3.22
C ALA A 177 -12.64 4.24 -1.89
N VAL A 178 -12.81 2.94 -1.72
CA VAL A 178 -13.24 2.34 -0.45
C VAL A 178 -12.05 1.74 0.26
N MET A 179 -11.75 2.24 1.47
CA MET A 179 -10.66 1.74 2.30
C MET A 179 -11.15 1.51 3.73
N GLY A 180 -11.09 0.25 4.16
CA GLY A 180 -11.63 -0.18 5.45
C GLY A 180 -13.13 0.11 5.54
N LYS A 181 -13.53 0.92 6.53
CA LYS A 181 -14.95 1.31 6.73
C LYS A 181 -15.31 2.67 6.13
N PHE A 182 -14.42 3.26 5.34
CA PHE A 182 -14.60 4.62 4.83
C PHE A 182 -14.63 4.64 3.30
N VAL A 183 -15.41 5.56 2.76
CA VAL A 183 -15.34 6.02 1.37
C VAL A 183 -14.51 7.29 1.36
N TYR A 184 -13.45 7.29 0.57
CA TYR A 184 -12.54 8.41 0.35
C TYR A 184 -12.81 9.01 -1.02
N PRO A 185 -13.43 10.21 -1.11
CA PRO A 185 -13.56 10.92 -2.37
C PRO A 185 -12.18 11.27 -2.95
N LYS A 186 -12.10 11.35 -4.28
CA LYS A 186 -10.91 11.79 -5.02
C LYS A 186 -11.34 12.62 -6.24
N PRO A 187 -10.45 13.45 -6.82
CA PRO A 187 -10.81 14.17 -8.03
C PRO A 187 -10.92 13.18 -9.21
N ARG A 188 -11.47 13.63 -10.33
CA ARG A 188 -11.59 12.81 -11.54
C ARG A 188 -11.03 13.57 -12.74
N PHE A 189 -10.19 12.91 -13.52
CA PHE A 189 -9.81 13.39 -14.84
C PHE A 189 -10.87 13.06 -15.89
N GLN A 190 -11.02 13.95 -16.86
CA GLN A 190 -11.81 13.76 -18.07
C GLN A 190 -10.93 14.07 -19.28
N ILE A 191 -11.14 13.36 -20.38
CA ILE A 191 -10.49 13.66 -21.65
C ILE A 191 -11.43 14.58 -22.43
N VAL A 192 -11.06 15.85 -22.54
CA VAL A 192 -11.81 16.87 -23.27
C VAL A 192 -10.92 17.37 -24.40
N GLU A 193 -11.36 17.20 -25.65
CA GLU A 193 -10.59 17.59 -26.85
C GLU A 193 -9.16 17.01 -26.87
N GLY A 194 -9.01 15.76 -26.41
CA GLY A 194 -7.72 15.06 -26.35
C GLY A 194 -6.79 15.54 -25.22
N ARG A 195 -7.28 16.36 -24.29
CA ARG A 195 -6.50 16.85 -23.14
C ARG A 195 -7.12 16.38 -21.82
N LEU A 196 -6.26 16.10 -20.84
CA LEU A 196 -6.68 15.79 -19.48
C LEU A 196 -7.14 17.07 -18.77
N GLN A 197 -8.39 17.07 -18.31
CA GLN A 197 -8.95 18.11 -17.46
C GLN A 197 -9.35 17.53 -16.11
N LEU A 198 -8.88 18.15 -15.02
CA LEU A 198 -9.20 17.73 -13.66
C LEU A 198 -10.53 18.36 -13.21
N SER A 199 -11.37 17.56 -12.59
CA SER A 199 -12.66 17.96 -12.01
C SER A 199 -12.82 17.38 -10.59
N GLY A 200 -13.79 17.87 -9.83
CA GLY A 200 -14.05 17.37 -8.46
C GLY A 200 -13.13 17.94 -7.38
N VAL A 201 -12.51 19.10 -7.63
CA VAL A 201 -11.70 19.85 -6.66
C VAL A 201 -12.47 21.12 -6.23
N PRO A 202 -12.52 21.48 -4.93
CA PRO A 202 -11.87 20.82 -3.79
C PRO A 202 -12.54 19.50 -3.42
N VAL A 203 -11.73 18.50 -3.08
CA VAL A 203 -12.22 17.16 -2.74
C VAL A 203 -12.88 17.15 -1.35
N PRO A 204 -14.10 16.61 -1.19
CA PRO A 204 -14.77 16.47 0.10
C PRO A 204 -14.03 15.56 1.09
N ASP A 205 -14.40 15.61 2.37
CA ASP A 205 -13.84 14.69 3.37
C ASP A 205 -14.41 13.28 3.22
N LYS A 206 -13.68 12.30 3.76
CA LYS A 206 -14.11 10.90 3.81
C LYS A 206 -15.38 10.74 4.64
N ARG A 207 -16.19 9.76 4.25
CA ARG A 207 -17.43 9.38 4.96
C ARG A 207 -17.39 7.92 5.38
N ALA A 208 -17.97 7.60 6.53
CA ALA A 208 -18.11 6.21 6.97
C ALA A 208 -19.17 5.49 6.13
N LEU A 209 -18.92 4.23 5.76
CA LEU A 209 -19.88 3.35 5.09
C LEU A 209 -21.08 3.01 5.98
N ALA A 210 -20.85 2.95 7.29
CA ALA A 210 -21.86 2.69 8.30
C ALA A 210 -21.50 3.43 9.60
N PRO A 211 -22.49 3.85 10.41
CA PRO A 211 -22.24 4.40 11.72
C PRO A 211 -21.54 3.39 12.64
N ASP A 212 -20.78 3.91 13.61
CA ASP A 212 -20.13 3.07 14.60
C ASP A 212 -21.17 2.31 15.44
N SER A 213 -20.88 1.04 15.74
CA SER A 213 -21.71 0.24 16.64
C SER A 213 -21.64 0.77 18.07
N VAL A 214 -22.70 0.59 18.87
CA VAL A 214 -22.68 0.89 20.32
C VAL A 214 -21.57 0.13 21.07
N PHE A 215 -21.07 -0.98 20.51
CA PHE A 215 -19.95 -1.76 21.05
C PHE A 215 -18.57 -1.31 20.54
N GLU A 216 -18.48 -0.27 19.71
CA GLU A 216 -17.20 0.18 19.14
C GLU A 216 -16.14 0.57 20.20
N PRO A 217 -16.48 1.22 21.34
CA PRO A 217 -15.51 1.48 22.39
C PRO A 217 -14.86 0.19 22.94
N VAL A 218 -15.67 -0.86 23.13
CA VAL A 218 -15.20 -2.18 23.57
C VAL A 218 -14.32 -2.82 22.49
N LYS A 219 -14.77 -2.79 21.23
CA LYS A 219 -13.97 -3.30 20.10
C LYS A 219 -12.62 -2.59 20.01
N ARG A 220 -12.56 -1.27 20.19
CA ARG A 220 -11.31 -0.50 20.19
C ARG A 220 -10.35 -0.94 21.31
N LEU A 221 -10.85 -1.26 22.49
CA LEU A 221 -10.04 -1.80 23.58
C LEU A 221 -9.48 -3.20 23.25
N LEU A 222 -10.24 -4.00 22.49
CA LEU A 222 -9.86 -5.37 22.12
C LEU A 222 -8.95 -5.43 20.88
N ARG A 223 -8.98 -4.44 20.01
CA ARG A 223 -8.19 -4.39 18.75
C ARG A 223 -6.70 -4.74 18.92
N PRO A 224 -5.98 -4.27 19.95
CA PRO A 224 -4.56 -4.60 20.11
C PRO A 224 -4.26 -6.09 20.35
N PHE A 225 -5.26 -6.91 20.70
CA PHE A 225 -5.08 -8.34 20.97
C PHE A 225 -5.14 -9.17 19.67
N ALA A 226 -4.18 -10.07 19.50
CA ALA A 226 -4.12 -11.02 18.38
C ALA A 226 -5.34 -11.96 18.40
N THR A 227 -5.84 -12.32 19.59
CA THR A 227 -7.07 -13.09 19.75
C THR A 227 -8.26 -12.38 19.08
N TYR A 228 -8.41 -11.07 19.30
CA TYR A 228 -9.48 -10.29 18.66
C TYR A 228 -9.29 -10.22 17.15
N ALA A 229 -8.06 -9.95 16.68
CA ALA A 229 -7.74 -9.92 15.26
C ALA A 229 -8.04 -11.25 14.56
N LEU A 230 -7.69 -12.37 15.19
CA LEU A 230 -7.96 -13.73 14.70
C LEU A 230 -9.47 -13.99 14.61
N VAL A 231 -10.24 -13.67 15.66
CA VAL A 231 -11.70 -13.79 15.63
C VAL A 231 -12.31 -12.93 14.53
N GLN A 232 -11.88 -11.68 14.39
CA GLN A 232 -12.36 -10.80 13.32
C GLN A 232 -12.01 -11.34 11.92
N SER A 233 -10.81 -11.90 11.75
CA SER A 233 -10.42 -12.56 10.50
C SER A 233 -11.32 -13.75 10.20
N SER A 234 -11.54 -14.63 11.19
CA SER A 234 -12.41 -15.81 11.05
C SER A 234 -13.87 -15.45 10.78
N LEU A 235 -14.38 -14.36 11.35
CA LEU A 235 -15.74 -13.87 11.09
C LEU A 235 -15.87 -13.26 9.69
N ARG A 236 -14.86 -12.52 9.22
CA ARG A 236 -14.80 -12.03 7.83
C ARG A 236 -14.67 -13.16 6.82
N SER A 237 -13.98 -14.24 7.20
CA SER A 237 -13.85 -15.49 6.43
C SER A 237 -14.97 -16.52 6.69
N GLY A 238 -16.00 -16.11 7.45
CA GLY A 238 -17.06 -16.91 8.10
C GLY A 238 -17.07 -18.41 7.83
N VAL A 239 -16.83 -19.24 8.84
CA VAL A 239 -17.03 -20.71 8.82
C VAL A 239 -16.86 -21.32 7.42
N SER A 240 -15.62 -21.34 6.93
CA SER A 240 -15.27 -22.15 5.77
C SER A 240 -14.67 -23.46 6.26
N LEU A 241 -15.52 -24.50 6.24
CA LEU A 241 -15.08 -25.80 5.73
C LEU A 241 -14.27 -25.57 4.43
N PRO A 242 -13.20 -26.34 4.19
CA PRO A 242 -12.12 -25.98 3.27
C PRO A 242 -12.57 -26.04 1.80
N TRP A 243 -13.24 -24.98 1.31
CA TRP A 243 -13.44 -24.68 -0.12
C TRP A 243 -14.32 -23.45 -0.42
N ARG A 244 -14.89 -22.75 0.58
CA ARG A 244 -15.59 -21.47 0.34
C ARG A 244 -14.78 -20.28 0.80
N ALA A 245 -13.66 -20.06 0.11
CA ALA A 245 -13.23 -18.69 -0.13
C ALA A 245 -14.42 -18.01 -0.84
N SER A 246 -14.98 -16.95 -0.25
CA SER A 246 -15.71 -15.98 -1.07
C SER A 246 -14.72 -15.56 -2.14
N ALA A 247 -14.87 -16.14 -3.34
CA ALA A 247 -14.12 -15.70 -4.49
C ALA A 247 -14.26 -14.19 -4.54
N PRO A 248 -13.18 -13.41 -4.72
CA PRO A 248 -13.34 -12.02 -5.09
C PRO A 248 -14.37 -12.01 -6.23
N SER A 249 -15.46 -11.23 -6.09
CA SER A 249 -16.40 -11.03 -7.19
C SER A 249 -15.57 -10.88 -8.45
N PRO A 250 -15.81 -11.66 -9.53
CA PRO A 250 -14.99 -11.60 -10.72
C PRO A 250 -14.83 -10.13 -11.06
N GLN A 251 -13.62 -9.60 -10.87
CA GLN A 251 -13.37 -8.20 -11.13
C GLN A 251 -13.70 -8.06 -12.61
N GLN A 252 -14.76 -7.32 -12.94
CA GLN A 252 -15.11 -7.10 -14.33
C GLN A 252 -13.87 -6.51 -15.01
N ALA A 253 -13.53 -7.05 -16.18
CA ALA A 253 -12.43 -6.53 -16.96
C ALA A 253 -12.61 -5.00 -17.08
N PRO A 254 -11.53 -4.20 -16.94
CA PRO A 254 -11.66 -2.75 -17.02
C PRO A 254 -12.33 -2.33 -18.34
N SER A 255 -13.15 -1.29 -18.28
CA SER A 255 -13.83 -0.77 -19.47
C SER A 255 -12.80 -0.21 -20.48
N PRO A 256 -13.17 -0.09 -21.77
CA PRO A 256 -12.34 0.63 -22.74
C PRO A 256 -12.01 2.06 -22.30
N GLU A 257 -12.98 2.77 -21.69
CA GLU A 257 -12.78 4.12 -21.11
C GLU A 257 -11.70 4.12 -20.02
N ALA A 258 -11.68 3.10 -19.16
CA ALA A 258 -10.66 2.95 -18.11
C ALA A 258 -9.25 2.80 -18.69
N TYR A 259 -9.09 2.01 -19.76
CA TYR A 259 -7.80 1.89 -20.45
C TYR A 259 -7.41 3.14 -21.24
N GLU A 260 -8.37 3.83 -21.86
CA GLU A 260 -8.14 5.11 -22.55
C GLU A 260 -7.67 6.18 -21.57
N MET A 261 -8.34 6.31 -20.42
CA MET A 261 -7.93 7.20 -19.35
C MET A 261 -6.53 6.85 -18.83
N THR A 262 -6.25 5.56 -18.63
CA THR A 262 -4.92 5.09 -18.21
C THR A 262 -3.84 5.47 -19.23
N ALA A 263 -4.11 5.29 -20.53
CA ALA A 263 -3.19 5.69 -21.58
C ALA A 263 -2.92 7.20 -21.58
N ALA A 264 -3.98 8.02 -21.45
CA ALA A 264 -3.84 9.47 -21.37
C ALA A 264 -3.02 9.91 -20.15
N LEU A 265 -3.26 9.31 -18.97
CA LEU A 265 -2.53 9.58 -17.74
C LEU A 265 -1.06 9.17 -17.83
N LEU A 266 -0.76 7.98 -18.37
CA LEU A 266 0.62 7.53 -18.57
C LEU A 266 1.38 8.43 -19.55
N GLY A 267 0.72 8.85 -20.64
CA GLY A 267 1.31 9.77 -21.62
C GLY A 267 1.60 11.15 -21.02
N ALA A 268 0.67 11.69 -20.23
CA ALA A 268 0.87 12.97 -19.54
C ALA A 268 1.97 12.89 -18.47
N LEU A 269 1.99 11.80 -17.69
CA LEU A 269 3.04 11.56 -16.70
C LEU A 269 4.43 11.44 -17.37
N ASP A 270 4.58 10.65 -18.44
CA ASP A 270 5.85 10.53 -19.17
C ASP A 270 6.32 11.89 -19.72
N ALA A 271 5.42 12.64 -20.35
CA ALA A 271 5.72 13.96 -20.89
C ALA A 271 6.20 14.93 -19.80
N ASP A 272 5.49 14.99 -18.66
CA ASP A 272 5.86 15.85 -17.53
C ASP A 272 7.18 15.39 -16.88
N VAL A 273 7.41 14.08 -16.71
CA VAL A 273 8.67 13.55 -16.18
C VAL A 273 9.85 13.95 -17.06
N ARG A 274 9.72 13.81 -18.39
CA ARG A 274 10.75 14.21 -19.34
C ARG A 274 10.97 15.72 -19.38
N ALA A 275 9.91 16.52 -19.25
CA ALA A 275 10.00 17.98 -19.15
C ALA A 275 10.79 18.44 -17.92
N HIS A 276 10.81 17.62 -16.85
CA HIS A 276 11.64 17.85 -15.66
C HIS A 276 13.06 17.25 -15.75
N GLY A 277 13.47 16.78 -16.94
CA GLY A 277 14.81 16.24 -17.18
C GLY A 277 15.05 14.85 -16.59
N ALA A 278 13.98 14.12 -16.26
CA ALA A 278 14.05 12.77 -15.71
C ALA A 278 13.62 11.71 -16.73
N THR A 279 13.96 10.45 -16.49
CA THR A 279 13.46 9.31 -17.27
C THR A 279 12.30 8.62 -16.57
N PHE A 280 11.38 8.03 -17.33
CA PHE A 280 10.20 7.34 -16.81
C PHE A 280 10.10 5.91 -17.33
N PHE A 281 9.64 4.98 -16.48
CA PHE A 281 9.18 3.67 -16.92
C PHE A 281 8.11 3.11 -16.00
N VAL A 282 7.34 2.16 -16.52
CA VAL A 282 6.27 1.46 -15.80
C VAL A 282 6.74 0.04 -15.45
N ALA A 283 6.56 -0.37 -14.20
CA ALA A 283 6.69 -1.74 -13.76
C ALA A 283 5.31 -2.25 -13.30
N LEU A 284 4.75 -3.22 -14.02
CA LEU A 284 3.43 -3.77 -13.75
C LEU A 284 3.53 -4.83 -12.64
N ILE A 285 2.77 -4.62 -11.57
CA ILE A 285 2.58 -5.62 -10.51
C ILE A 285 1.85 -6.84 -11.11
N PRO A 286 2.23 -8.09 -10.76
CA PRO A 286 1.66 -9.32 -11.33
C PRO A 286 0.13 -9.30 -11.40
N THR A 287 -0.41 -9.56 -12.61
CA THR A 287 -1.85 -9.57 -12.92
C THR A 287 -2.14 -10.57 -14.05
N ASP A 288 -3.40 -10.65 -14.49
CA ASP A 288 -3.79 -11.53 -15.59
C ASP A 288 -3.18 -11.12 -16.94
N ALA A 289 -2.97 -12.11 -17.81
CA ALA A 289 -2.28 -11.93 -19.09
C ALA A 289 -2.98 -10.93 -20.03
N ALA A 290 -4.31 -10.86 -20.02
CA ALA A 290 -5.06 -9.98 -20.91
C ALA A 290 -4.85 -8.50 -20.53
N MET A 291 -4.85 -8.20 -19.24
CA MET A 291 -4.51 -6.86 -18.73
C MET A 291 -3.04 -6.52 -19.01
N THR A 292 -2.11 -7.46 -18.74
CA THR A 292 -0.68 -7.28 -19.04
C THR A 292 -0.46 -6.95 -20.50
N GLU A 293 -1.06 -7.69 -21.43
CA GLU A 293 -0.91 -7.44 -22.87
C GLU A 293 -1.45 -6.06 -23.26
N THR A 294 -2.59 -5.67 -22.71
CA THR A 294 -3.22 -4.37 -22.99
C THR A 294 -2.37 -3.20 -22.50
N LEU A 295 -1.85 -3.27 -21.27
CA LEU A 295 -0.99 -2.23 -20.70
C LEU A 295 0.38 -2.18 -21.38
N ALA A 296 0.94 -3.33 -21.76
CA ALA A 296 2.17 -3.40 -22.54
C ALA A 296 1.99 -2.75 -23.93
N ARG A 297 0.83 -2.95 -24.57
CA ARG A 297 0.49 -2.32 -25.85
C ARG A 297 0.36 -0.81 -25.71
N ILE A 298 -0.32 -0.32 -24.67
CA ILE A 298 -0.44 1.11 -24.36
C ILE A 298 0.96 1.73 -24.19
N CYS A 299 1.81 1.15 -23.33
CA CYS A 299 3.15 1.67 -23.08
C CYS A 299 4.01 1.66 -24.35
N ARG A 300 3.91 0.60 -25.17
CA ARG A 300 4.61 0.52 -26.46
C ARG A 300 4.17 1.63 -27.43
N THR A 301 2.87 1.88 -27.56
CA THR A 301 2.33 2.95 -28.40
C THR A 301 2.81 4.33 -27.94
N LEU A 302 2.93 4.54 -26.62
CA LEU A 302 3.42 5.78 -26.03
C LEU A 302 4.96 5.89 -26.03
N GLY A 303 5.69 4.84 -26.37
CA GLY A 303 7.16 4.82 -26.27
C GLY A 303 7.67 4.86 -24.82
N ILE A 304 6.88 4.36 -23.88
CA ILE A 304 7.21 4.26 -22.45
C ILE A 304 7.82 2.88 -22.19
N PRO A 305 9.04 2.78 -21.61
CA PRO A 305 9.61 1.50 -21.22
C PRO A 305 8.70 0.80 -20.20
N PHE A 306 8.47 -0.50 -20.41
CA PHE A 306 7.53 -1.30 -19.64
C PHE A 306 8.18 -2.60 -19.19
N LEU A 307 8.03 -2.91 -17.91
CA LEU A 307 8.49 -4.15 -17.28
C LEU A 307 7.29 -4.91 -16.70
N ASP A 308 7.05 -6.11 -17.20
CA ASP A 308 6.14 -7.06 -16.57
C ASP A 308 6.85 -7.83 -15.44
N LEU A 309 6.41 -7.64 -14.20
CA LEU A 309 7.00 -8.34 -13.06
C LEU A 309 6.51 -9.80 -12.93
N GLN A 310 5.48 -10.22 -13.66
CA GLN A 310 4.91 -11.58 -13.55
C GLN A 310 5.99 -12.66 -13.70
N ALA A 311 6.91 -12.50 -14.66
CA ALA A 311 8.00 -13.45 -14.90
C ALA A 311 8.91 -13.64 -13.67
N ALA A 312 9.19 -12.57 -12.91
CA ALA A 312 10.02 -12.64 -11.70
C ALA A 312 9.31 -13.34 -10.53
N PHE A 313 7.97 -13.30 -10.52
CA PHE A 313 7.14 -13.93 -9.49
C PHE A 313 6.73 -15.38 -9.81
N ASN A 314 6.84 -15.81 -11.07
CA ASN A 314 6.51 -17.17 -11.48
C ASN A 314 7.35 -18.20 -10.71
N GLY A 315 6.66 -19.20 -10.13
CA GLY A 315 7.29 -20.25 -9.32
C GLY A 315 7.74 -19.82 -7.92
N GLN A 316 7.62 -18.54 -7.56
CA GLN A 316 7.98 -18.05 -6.23
C GLN A 316 6.86 -18.36 -5.23
N LYS A 317 7.21 -19.04 -4.15
CA LYS A 317 6.31 -19.31 -3.02
C LYS A 317 6.49 -18.27 -1.92
N ASP A 318 5.45 -18.07 -1.11
CA ASP A 318 5.48 -17.25 0.12
C ASP A 318 5.96 -15.82 -0.11
N VAL A 319 5.41 -15.16 -1.13
CA VAL A 319 5.73 -13.78 -1.52
C VAL A 319 4.70 -12.76 -1.04
N LEU A 320 3.58 -13.23 -0.48
CA LEU A 320 2.49 -12.41 0.04
C LEU A 320 2.39 -12.56 1.57
N LEU A 321 1.87 -11.53 2.22
CA LEU A 321 1.29 -11.64 3.56
C LEU A 321 0.10 -12.61 3.50
N VAL A 322 -0.04 -13.45 4.53
CA VAL A 322 -0.94 -14.62 4.47
C VAL A 322 -2.40 -14.18 4.39
N HIS A 323 -2.81 -13.17 5.16
CA HIS A 323 -4.19 -12.73 5.28
C HIS A 323 -4.46 -11.45 4.46
N ASP A 324 -3.49 -10.53 4.42
CA ASP A 324 -3.59 -9.20 3.81
C ASP A 324 -3.27 -9.20 2.29
N ARG A 325 -2.59 -10.25 1.79
CA ARG A 325 -2.33 -10.50 0.36
C ARG A 325 -1.46 -9.46 -0.36
N HIS A 326 -0.97 -8.41 0.30
CA HIS A 326 0.14 -7.58 -0.22
C HIS A 326 1.46 -8.35 -0.21
N TRP A 327 2.47 -7.83 -0.93
CA TRP A 327 3.80 -8.41 -0.88
C TRP A 327 4.38 -8.40 0.53
N ASN A 328 5.00 -9.51 0.93
CA ASN A 328 5.89 -9.50 2.09
C ASN A 328 7.30 -9.03 1.68
N ALA A 329 8.24 -8.98 2.62
CA ALA A 329 9.63 -8.60 2.36
C ALA A 329 10.27 -9.36 1.18
N LYS A 330 9.95 -10.65 0.99
CA LYS A 330 10.45 -11.46 -0.13
C LYS A 330 9.88 -10.97 -1.46
N GLY A 331 8.58 -10.69 -1.52
CA GLY A 331 7.90 -10.14 -2.70
C GLY A 331 8.50 -8.80 -3.13
N HIS A 332 8.66 -7.86 -2.19
CA HIS A 332 9.33 -6.58 -2.47
C HIS A 332 10.76 -6.78 -2.99
N GLY A 333 11.51 -7.71 -2.40
CA GLY A 333 12.87 -8.01 -2.84
C GLY A 333 12.95 -8.64 -4.23
N ILE A 334 11.97 -9.47 -4.62
CA ILE A 334 11.87 -10.03 -5.98
C ILE A 334 11.61 -8.91 -6.99
N ALA A 335 10.61 -8.06 -6.72
CA ALA A 335 10.28 -6.93 -7.59
C ALA A 335 11.48 -5.99 -7.75
N ALA A 336 12.15 -5.62 -6.66
CA ALA A 336 13.33 -4.76 -6.68
C ALA A 336 14.48 -5.35 -7.51
N ARG A 337 14.75 -6.66 -7.40
CA ARG A 337 15.75 -7.33 -8.24
C ARG A 337 15.40 -7.30 -9.71
N ALA A 338 14.13 -7.47 -10.06
CA ALA A 338 13.69 -7.43 -11.46
C ALA A 338 13.76 -6.01 -12.04
N VAL A 339 13.53 -4.99 -11.22
CA VAL A 339 13.56 -3.58 -11.62
C VAL A 339 14.99 -3.02 -11.71
N ALA A 340 15.93 -3.50 -10.88
CA ALA A 340 17.28 -2.94 -10.80
C ALA A 340 17.99 -2.81 -12.18
N PRO A 341 17.91 -3.76 -13.13
CA PRO A 341 18.50 -3.60 -14.46
C PRO A 341 17.89 -2.49 -15.33
N PHE A 342 16.65 -2.06 -15.05
CA PHE A 342 15.96 -0.98 -15.78
C PHE A 342 16.34 0.41 -15.26
N VAL A 343 16.94 0.48 -14.08
CA VAL A 343 17.49 1.71 -13.55
C VAL A 343 18.75 2.07 -14.32
N ARG A 344 18.89 3.36 -14.69
CA ARG A 344 20.02 3.86 -15.49
C ARG A 344 21.11 4.47 -14.63
#